data_AF-A0A0R4I979-F1
#
_entry.id   AF-A0A0R4I979-F1
#
_cell.length_a   1.000
_cell.length_b   1.000
_cell.length_c   1.000
_cell.angle_alpha   90.00
_cell.angle_beta   90.00
_cell.angle_gamma   90.00
#
_symmetry.space_group_name_H-M   'P 1'
#
loop_
_entity.id
_entity.type
_entity.pdbx_description
1 polymer ?
#
loop_
_entity_poly.entity_id
_entity_poly.type
_entity_poly.pdbx_seq_one_letter_code
_entity_poly.pdbx_strand_id
1 'polypeptide(L)'
;GSQRWRSDGRCGPNYPAPDANPGECNPHAVDHCCSEWGWCGRETSHCTCSSCVDYSAGSSGTCPRIVSKSEWGSRATNYNVFLSLPVPKVVIHHSAGATCSTQSSCSLQVRNIQNYHMDGRGYSDIGYNFLVGNDGNVYEGRGWDRRGAHALNVNTESIGICFMGDFTSQKPTASAIAAAKSLISCGVSLGKIRSGYSLYGHRDVGSTACPGNLLYDDIKSWGRYVGAAAHHHHHH
;
A
#
# COMPACT_ATOMS: atom_id res chain seq x y z
N GLY A 1 -26.86 7.89 -13.22
CA GLY A 1 -25.91 7.02 -12.50
C GLY A 1 -26.41 6.87 -11.08
N SER A 2 -26.22 5.70 -10.47
CA SER A 2 -26.71 5.40 -9.12
C SER A 2 -26.14 6.36 -8.07
N GLN A 3 -26.99 7.07 -7.35
CA GLN A 3 -26.60 8.06 -6.35
C GLN A 3 -26.52 7.40 -4.97
N ARG A 4 -25.30 7.08 -4.55
CA ARG A 4 -25.00 6.40 -3.27
C ARG A 4 -24.74 7.37 -2.11
N TRP A 5 -24.58 8.66 -2.40
CA TRP A 5 -24.34 9.72 -1.43
C TRP A 5 -25.33 10.87 -1.58
N ARG A 6 -25.63 11.53 -0.47
CA ARG A 6 -26.59 12.63 -0.40
C ARG A 6 -25.91 13.97 -0.65
N SER A 7 -26.64 14.93 -1.20
CA SER A 7 -26.14 16.31 -1.41
C SER A 7 -26.12 17.14 -0.13
N ASP A 8 -26.80 16.70 0.93
CA ASP A 8 -26.85 17.37 2.24
C ASP A 8 -25.69 16.99 3.18
N GLY A 9 -24.75 16.17 2.72
CA GLY A 9 -23.59 15.75 3.51
C GLY A 9 -23.91 14.75 4.63
N ARG A 10 -25.11 14.18 4.66
CA ARG A 10 -25.49 13.16 5.65
C ARG A 10 -25.11 11.75 5.18
N CYS A 11 -24.73 10.91 6.13
CA CYS A 11 -24.32 9.52 5.90
C CYS A 11 -24.74 8.61 7.08
N GLY A 12 -24.62 7.30 6.90
CA GLY A 12 -24.90 6.31 7.94
C GLY A 12 -26.33 5.72 7.88
N PRO A 13 -26.68 4.83 8.82
CA PRO A 13 -27.90 4.02 8.77
C PRO A 13 -29.20 4.83 8.93
N ASN A 14 -29.11 6.00 9.57
CA ASN A 14 -30.25 6.91 9.73
C ASN A 14 -30.48 7.80 8.50
N TYR A 15 -29.55 7.78 7.52
CA TYR A 15 -29.55 8.69 6.37
C TYR A 15 -29.28 7.93 5.05
N PRO A 16 -30.12 6.97 4.66
CA PRO A 16 -29.94 6.25 3.40
C PRO A 16 -29.98 7.20 2.19
N ALA A 17 -29.24 6.80 1.14
CA ALA A 17 -29.28 7.38 -0.19
C ALA A 17 -30.08 6.47 -1.13
N PRO A 18 -30.53 6.96 -2.31
CA PRO A 18 -31.32 6.16 -3.25
C PRO A 18 -30.75 4.77 -3.55
N ASP A 19 -29.42 4.68 -3.67
CA ASP A 19 -28.73 3.43 -4.01
C ASP A 19 -27.77 2.94 -2.90
N ALA A 20 -27.93 3.41 -1.65
CA ALA A 20 -27.13 2.97 -0.52
C ALA A 20 -27.86 3.06 0.83
N ASN A 21 -27.90 1.94 1.56
CA ASN A 21 -28.39 1.86 2.93
C ASN A 21 -27.42 0.98 3.75
N PRO A 22 -26.55 1.55 4.61
CA PRO A 22 -26.50 2.96 5.04
C PRO A 22 -26.06 3.92 3.92
N GLY A 23 -26.42 5.21 4.05
CA GLY A 23 -25.99 6.24 3.09
C GLY A 23 -24.48 6.53 3.18
N GLU A 24 -23.84 6.81 2.05
CA GLU A 24 -22.39 6.93 1.94
C GLU A 24 -21.94 8.41 1.81
N CYS A 25 -20.68 8.68 2.12
CA CYS A 25 -20.03 9.94 1.72
C CYS A 25 -19.46 9.83 0.32
N ASN A 26 -19.33 10.97 -0.38
CA ASN A 26 -18.82 10.97 -1.75
C ASN A 26 -17.35 10.52 -1.76
N PRO A 27 -17.02 9.39 -2.43
CA PRO A 27 -15.68 8.82 -2.44
C PRO A 27 -14.64 9.72 -3.14
N HIS A 28 -15.10 10.66 -3.97
CA HIS A 28 -14.27 11.58 -4.73
C HIS A 28 -14.23 13.00 -4.13
N ALA A 29 -14.96 13.25 -3.05
CA ALA A 29 -14.93 14.52 -2.34
C ALA A 29 -13.82 14.54 -1.29
N VAL A 30 -13.46 15.75 -0.84
CA VAL A 30 -12.57 15.93 0.31
C VAL A 30 -13.21 15.39 1.60
N ASP A 31 -14.53 15.47 1.72
CA ASP A 31 -15.31 15.03 2.88
C ASP A 31 -15.80 13.59 2.67
N HIS A 32 -14.85 12.67 2.60
CA HIS A 32 -15.11 11.28 2.25
C HIS A 32 -15.35 10.36 3.45
N CYS A 33 -15.19 10.83 4.69
CA CYS A 33 -15.40 10.01 5.87
C CYS A 33 -16.73 10.34 6.56
N CYS A 34 -17.46 9.30 6.97
CA CYS A 34 -18.67 9.41 7.76
C CYS A 34 -18.37 9.29 9.25
N SER A 35 -18.76 10.31 10.01
CA SER A 35 -18.67 10.34 11.48
C SER A 35 -19.77 9.53 12.17
N GLU A 36 -19.61 9.26 13.47
CA GLU A 36 -20.63 8.61 14.33
C GLU A 36 -21.95 9.39 14.36
N TRP A 37 -21.88 10.70 14.08
CA TRP A 37 -23.02 11.62 14.07
C TRP A 37 -23.74 11.69 12.72
N GLY A 38 -23.30 10.89 11.74
CA GLY A 38 -23.91 10.80 10.41
C GLY A 38 -23.63 12.00 9.51
N TRP A 39 -22.42 12.57 9.63
CA TRP A 39 -21.94 13.66 8.78
C TRP A 39 -20.68 13.26 8.03
N CYS A 40 -20.61 13.67 6.77
CA CYS A 40 -19.43 13.59 5.93
C CYS A 40 -18.42 14.68 6.29
N GLY A 41 -17.15 14.29 6.42
CA GLY A 41 -16.04 15.19 6.70
C GLY A 41 -14.69 14.52 6.45
N ARG A 42 -13.62 15.27 6.69
CA ARG A 42 -12.23 14.85 6.44
C ARG A 42 -11.34 14.81 7.66
N GLU A 43 -11.84 15.32 8.78
CA GLU A 43 -11.07 15.46 10.01
C GLU A 43 -10.95 14.12 10.75
N THR A 44 -10.03 14.03 11.70
CA THR A 44 -9.86 12.84 12.54
C THR A 44 -11.16 12.41 13.23
N SER A 45 -11.98 13.37 13.67
CA SER A 45 -13.32 13.12 14.22
C SER A 45 -14.28 12.40 13.28
N HIS A 46 -14.02 12.46 11.97
CA HIS A 46 -14.84 11.85 10.92
C HIS A 46 -14.23 10.57 10.36
N CYS A 47 -12.89 10.43 10.38
CA CYS A 47 -12.21 9.29 9.77
C CYS A 47 -11.64 8.27 10.77
N THR A 48 -11.40 8.65 12.03
CA THR A 48 -10.60 7.83 12.97
C THR A 48 -11.34 7.39 14.22
N CYS A 49 -12.65 7.64 14.31
CA CYS A 49 -13.46 7.16 15.42
C CYS A 49 -13.87 5.69 15.25
N SER A 50 -14.38 5.07 16.33
CA SER A 50 -14.66 3.64 16.37
C SER A 50 -15.76 3.18 15.41
N SER A 51 -16.73 4.06 15.12
CA SER A 51 -17.83 3.80 14.18
C SER A 51 -17.74 4.64 12.90
N CYS A 52 -16.60 5.30 12.66
CA CYS A 52 -16.37 6.08 11.46
C CYS A 52 -16.15 5.18 10.24
N VAL A 53 -16.62 5.61 9.08
CA VAL A 53 -16.42 4.89 7.81
C VAL A 53 -15.79 5.82 6.79
N ASP A 54 -14.58 5.51 6.35
CA ASP A 54 -13.92 6.21 5.25
C ASP A 54 -14.43 5.64 3.92
N TYR A 55 -15.04 6.48 3.09
CA TYR A 55 -15.54 6.15 1.75
C TYR A 55 -14.60 6.61 0.64
N SER A 56 -13.42 7.17 0.91
CA SER A 56 -12.51 7.62 -0.15
C SER A 56 -12.32 6.55 -1.21
N ALA A 57 -12.25 6.95 -2.48
CA ALA A 57 -11.90 6.06 -3.57
C ALA A 57 -10.46 5.55 -3.35
N GLY A 58 -10.33 4.49 -2.55
CA GLY A 58 -9.09 4.01 -1.95
C GLY A 58 -9.28 3.27 -0.61
N SER A 59 -10.41 3.48 0.09
CA SER A 59 -10.73 2.93 1.41
C SER A 59 -12.00 2.06 1.43
N SER A 60 -12.34 1.37 0.35
CA SER A 60 -13.20 0.20 0.54
C SER A 60 -12.43 -0.76 1.45
N GLY A 61 -13.04 -1.19 2.57
CA GLY A 61 -12.50 -2.22 3.47
C GLY A 61 -12.32 -3.60 2.82
N THR A 62 -12.25 -3.64 1.49
CA THR A 62 -11.99 -4.80 0.66
C THR A 62 -10.54 -4.74 0.21
N CYS A 63 -9.79 -5.80 0.49
CA CYS A 63 -8.44 -5.94 0.00
C CYS A 63 -8.35 -5.75 -1.52
N PRO A 64 -7.31 -5.07 -2.03
CA PRO A 64 -7.15 -4.92 -3.47
C PRO A 64 -6.99 -6.30 -4.12
N ARG A 65 -7.16 -6.38 -5.44
CA ARG A 65 -6.83 -7.59 -6.17
C ARG A 65 -5.33 -7.88 -6.03
N ILE A 66 -5.01 -8.96 -5.32
CA ILE A 66 -3.66 -9.51 -5.21
C ILE A 66 -3.53 -10.66 -6.19
N VAL A 67 -2.76 -10.47 -7.26
CA VAL A 67 -2.34 -11.51 -8.18
C VAL A 67 -1.37 -12.43 -7.45
N SER A 68 -1.82 -13.65 -7.17
CA SER A 68 -1.06 -14.67 -6.44
C SER A 68 0.19 -15.12 -7.17
N LYS A 69 1.14 -15.72 -6.43
CA LYS A 69 2.33 -16.38 -7.03
C LYS A 69 2.01 -17.31 -8.18
N SER A 70 0.93 -18.09 -8.08
CA SER A 70 0.48 -18.98 -9.14
C SER A 70 -0.02 -18.21 -10.37
N GLU A 71 -0.77 -17.13 -10.19
CA GLU A 71 -1.35 -16.37 -11.29
C GLU A 71 -0.30 -15.61 -12.12
N TRP A 72 0.75 -15.07 -11.50
CA TRP A 72 1.83 -14.41 -12.24
C TRP A 72 2.95 -15.37 -12.67
N GLY A 73 2.87 -16.65 -12.30
CA GLY A 73 3.80 -17.69 -12.75
C GLY A 73 5.15 -17.67 -12.01
N SER A 74 5.11 -17.59 -10.67
CA SER A 74 6.29 -17.75 -9.81
C SER A 74 6.98 -19.08 -10.06
N ARG A 75 8.31 -19.05 -10.12
CA ARG A 75 9.09 -20.28 -9.97
C ARG A 75 9.07 -20.76 -8.51
N ALA A 76 9.49 -22.00 -8.30
CA ALA A 76 9.54 -22.61 -6.97
C ALA A 76 10.50 -21.86 -6.04
N THR A 77 10.08 -21.68 -4.78
CA THR A 77 10.86 -21.00 -3.73
C THR A 77 10.84 -21.84 -2.47
N ASN A 78 11.97 -21.99 -1.78
CA ASN A 78 12.05 -22.72 -0.50
C ASN A 78 12.13 -21.78 0.72
N TYR A 79 11.69 -20.53 0.58
CA TYR A 79 11.85 -19.51 1.62
C TYR A 79 10.76 -19.59 2.70
N ASN A 80 11.18 -19.91 3.93
CA ASN A 80 10.29 -20.11 5.08
C ASN A 80 10.70 -19.31 6.32
N VAL A 81 11.25 -18.10 6.14
CA VAL A 81 11.52 -17.20 7.26
C VAL A 81 10.33 -16.25 7.45
N PHE A 82 9.69 -16.34 8.61
CA PHE A 82 8.47 -15.60 8.93
C PHE A 82 8.74 -14.27 9.65
N LEU A 83 7.79 -13.34 9.53
CA LEU A 83 7.71 -12.09 10.29
C LEU A 83 7.07 -12.32 11.66
N SER A 84 7.42 -11.48 12.63
CA SER A 84 6.62 -11.32 13.84
C SER A 84 5.53 -10.29 13.57
N LEU A 85 4.28 -10.74 13.42
CA LEU A 85 3.13 -9.89 13.09
C LEU A 85 2.41 -9.39 14.35
N PRO A 86 1.68 -8.26 14.28
CA PRO A 86 1.65 -7.29 13.18
C PRO A 86 2.96 -6.49 13.09
N VAL A 87 3.42 -6.21 11.86
CA VAL A 87 4.63 -5.39 11.66
C VAL A 87 4.36 -3.90 11.96
N PRO A 88 5.33 -3.18 12.53
CA PRO A 88 5.21 -1.74 12.78
C PRO A 88 5.51 -0.85 11.57
N LYS A 89 6.15 -1.35 10.50
CA LYS A 89 6.65 -0.51 9.41
C LYS A 89 6.14 -0.94 8.03
N VAL A 90 5.98 0.03 7.15
CA VAL A 90 5.79 -0.17 5.70
C VAL A 90 6.85 0.63 4.96
N VAL A 91 7.52 -0.01 3.99
CA VAL A 91 8.57 0.65 3.19
C VAL A 91 8.18 0.63 1.72
N ILE A 92 8.10 1.81 1.11
CA ILE A 92 7.79 2.00 -0.30
C ILE A 92 9.07 1.99 -1.13
N HIS A 93 9.05 1.22 -2.21
CA HIS A 93 10.12 1.07 -3.18
C HIS A 93 9.65 1.40 -4.59
N HIS A 94 10.61 1.62 -5.48
CA HIS A 94 10.44 1.41 -6.92
C HIS A 94 11.36 0.28 -7.40
N SER A 95 11.11 -0.28 -8.58
CA SER A 95 12.00 -1.31 -9.14
C SER A 95 13.20 -0.71 -9.88
N ALA A 96 13.18 0.60 -10.19
CA ALA A 96 14.14 1.28 -11.06
C ALA A 96 14.30 0.59 -12.44
N GLY A 97 13.19 0.06 -12.95
CA GLY A 97 13.14 -0.67 -14.22
C GLY A 97 11.96 -0.25 -15.09
N ALA A 98 11.58 -1.11 -16.02
CA ALA A 98 10.43 -0.88 -16.88
C ALA A 98 9.12 -0.82 -16.09
N THR A 99 8.23 0.07 -16.50
CA THR A 99 6.82 0.05 -16.09
C THR A 99 6.08 -1.06 -16.83
N CYS A 100 4.88 -1.37 -16.34
CA CYS A 100 3.98 -2.34 -16.94
C CYS A 100 2.53 -1.85 -16.74
N SER A 101 1.65 -2.09 -17.70
CA SER A 101 0.29 -1.50 -17.72
C SER A 101 -0.84 -2.49 -18.01
N THR A 102 -0.50 -3.78 -18.13
CA THR A 102 -1.47 -4.88 -18.27
C THR A 102 -1.06 -6.02 -17.34
N GLN A 103 -2.02 -6.85 -16.91
CA GLN A 103 -1.68 -7.96 -16.02
C GLN A 103 -0.60 -8.89 -16.61
N SER A 104 -0.63 -9.13 -17.93
CA SER A 104 0.37 -9.97 -18.61
C SER A 104 1.77 -9.34 -18.59
N SER A 105 1.90 -8.05 -18.94
CA SER A 105 3.18 -7.34 -18.90
C SER A 105 3.71 -7.19 -17.49
N CYS A 106 2.83 -6.93 -16.52
CA CYS A 106 3.22 -6.84 -15.12
C CYS A 106 3.61 -8.19 -14.52
N SER A 107 2.90 -9.29 -14.85
CA SER A 107 3.31 -10.62 -14.43
C SER A 107 4.68 -11.00 -15.00
N LEU A 108 4.96 -10.62 -16.25
CA LEU A 108 6.30 -10.77 -16.83
C LEU A 108 7.35 -9.96 -16.06
N GLN A 109 7.04 -8.72 -15.71
CA GLN A 109 7.95 -7.87 -14.95
C GLN A 109 8.24 -8.43 -13.54
N VAL A 110 7.22 -8.97 -12.86
CA VAL A 110 7.40 -9.65 -11.55
C VAL A 110 8.32 -10.86 -11.69
N ARG A 111 8.14 -11.70 -12.72
CA ARG A 111 9.05 -12.83 -13.02
C ARG A 111 10.48 -12.37 -13.28
N ASN A 112 10.66 -11.30 -14.06
CA ASN A 112 11.99 -10.74 -14.32
C ASN A 112 12.68 -10.27 -13.04
N ILE A 113 11.94 -9.61 -12.14
CA ILE A 113 12.45 -9.17 -10.83
C ILE A 113 12.78 -10.38 -9.95
N GLN A 114 11.94 -11.43 -9.93
CA GLN A 114 12.23 -12.67 -9.19
C GLN A 114 13.49 -13.36 -9.71
N ASN A 115 13.64 -13.46 -11.04
CA ASN A 115 14.83 -14.05 -11.68
C ASN A 115 16.09 -13.29 -11.30
N TYR A 116 16.08 -11.96 -11.47
CA TYR A 116 17.20 -11.11 -11.07
C TYR A 116 17.55 -11.24 -9.58
N HIS A 117 16.56 -11.32 -8.70
CA HIS A 117 16.81 -11.45 -7.26
C HIS A 117 17.42 -12.80 -6.88
N MET A 118 16.97 -13.93 -7.41
CA MET A 118 17.56 -15.22 -7.01
C MET A 118 18.81 -15.56 -7.81
N ASP A 119 18.84 -15.27 -9.11
CA ASP A 119 19.96 -15.63 -9.98
C ASP A 119 21.09 -14.60 -9.89
N GLY A 120 20.74 -13.31 -9.80
CA GLY A 120 21.70 -12.21 -9.76
C GLY A 120 22.12 -11.78 -8.35
N ARG A 121 21.26 -11.96 -7.33
CA ARG A 121 21.56 -11.56 -5.94
C ARG A 121 21.60 -12.72 -4.94
N GLY A 122 21.35 -13.95 -5.38
CA GLY A 122 21.38 -15.13 -4.51
C GLY A 122 20.26 -15.16 -3.47
N TYR A 123 19.18 -14.38 -3.65
CA TYR A 123 18.05 -14.42 -2.73
C TYR A 123 17.26 -15.71 -2.90
N SER A 124 16.61 -16.18 -1.85
CA SER A 124 15.76 -17.39 -1.90
C SER A 124 14.41 -17.17 -2.59
N ASP A 125 14.05 -15.91 -2.85
CA ASP A 125 12.83 -15.46 -3.53
C ASP A 125 12.97 -13.96 -3.87
N ILE A 126 12.02 -13.41 -4.62
CA ILE A 126 11.83 -11.97 -4.82
C ILE A 126 11.94 -11.20 -3.49
N GLY A 127 12.70 -10.10 -3.44
CA GLY A 127 13.01 -9.42 -2.19
C GLY A 127 11.86 -8.62 -1.55
N TYR A 128 10.84 -8.27 -2.33
CA TYR A 128 9.69 -7.47 -1.86
C TYR A 128 8.57 -8.38 -1.34
N ASN A 129 7.78 -7.86 -0.39
CA ASN A 129 6.57 -8.55 0.06
C ASN A 129 5.47 -8.45 -1.01
N PHE A 130 5.31 -7.27 -1.59
CA PHE A 130 4.35 -7.00 -2.65
C PHE A 130 4.94 -6.08 -3.72
N LEU A 131 4.40 -6.18 -4.93
CA LEU A 131 4.70 -5.29 -6.03
C LEU A 131 3.40 -4.67 -6.57
N VAL A 132 3.49 -3.48 -7.18
CA VAL A 132 2.33 -2.76 -7.73
C VAL A 132 2.64 -2.34 -9.16
N GLY A 133 1.77 -2.71 -10.10
CA GLY A 133 1.86 -2.32 -11.51
C GLY A 133 1.06 -1.05 -11.82
N ASN A 134 1.36 -0.38 -12.95
CA ASN A 134 0.53 0.75 -13.42
C ASN A 134 -0.86 0.29 -13.90
N ASP A 135 -1.08 -1.03 -14.01
CA ASP A 135 -2.40 -1.64 -14.22
C ASP A 135 -3.31 -1.59 -12.97
N GLY A 136 -2.79 -1.14 -11.83
CA GLY A 136 -3.54 -1.03 -10.57
C GLY A 136 -3.71 -2.36 -9.83
N ASN A 137 -3.04 -3.43 -10.26
CA ASN A 137 -3.01 -4.68 -9.51
C ASN A 137 -1.86 -4.69 -8.49
N VAL A 138 -2.08 -5.43 -7.39
CA VAL A 138 -1.02 -5.84 -6.48
C VAL A 138 -0.55 -7.24 -6.89
N TYR A 139 0.75 -7.49 -6.82
CA TYR A 139 1.36 -8.78 -7.09
C TYR A 139 2.00 -9.31 -5.82
N GLU A 140 1.67 -10.56 -5.48
CA GLU A 140 2.24 -11.24 -4.33
C GLU A 140 3.73 -11.53 -4.58
N GLY A 141 4.60 -10.89 -3.80
CA GLY A 141 6.01 -11.26 -3.69
C GLY A 141 6.18 -12.31 -2.60
N ARG A 142 6.88 -11.98 -1.51
CA ARG A 142 6.95 -12.86 -0.33
C ARG A 142 5.64 -12.92 0.47
N GLY A 143 4.69 -12.03 0.18
CA GLY A 143 3.38 -11.98 0.81
C GLY A 143 3.42 -11.43 2.24
N TRP A 144 2.33 -11.65 2.98
CA TRP A 144 2.12 -11.05 4.30
C TRP A 144 3.00 -11.62 5.42
N ASP A 145 3.27 -12.92 5.37
CA ASP A 145 3.77 -13.64 6.54
C ASP A 145 5.29 -13.81 6.54
N ARG A 146 5.94 -13.64 5.38
CA ARG A 146 7.36 -13.91 5.20
C ARG A 146 8.20 -12.63 5.23
N ARG A 147 9.40 -12.74 5.79
CA ARG A 147 10.35 -11.65 5.90
C ARG A 147 10.85 -11.19 4.52
N GLY A 148 10.92 -9.88 4.31
CA GLY A 148 11.50 -9.28 3.09
C GLY A 148 13.02 -9.47 2.95
N ALA A 149 13.56 -9.03 1.82
CA ALA A 149 14.98 -8.77 1.60
C ALA A 149 15.19 -7.42 0.86
N HIS A 150 14.29 -6.47 1.12
CA HIS A 150 14.14 -5.23 0.37
C HIS A 150 14.88 -4.05 0.99
N ALA A 151 15.03 -4.00 2.32
CA ALA A 151 15.68 -2.90 3.03
C ALA A 151 16.46 -3.44 4.23
N LEU A 152 17.79 -3.29 4.19
CA LEU A 152 18.67 -3.74 5.26
C LEU A 152 18.22 -3.16 6.61
N ASN A 153 18.40 -3.92 7.70
CA ASN A 153 18.04 -3.56 9.08
C ASN A 153 16.55 -3.44 9.42
N VAL A 154 15.63 -3.34 8.44
CA VAL A 154 14.19 -3.26 8.72
C VAL A 154 13.36 -4.43 8.17
N ASN A 155 13.97 -5.32 7.37
CA ASN A 155 13.29 -6.49 6.80
C ASN A 155 12.52 -7.36 7.80
N THR A 156 12.94 -7.42 9.07
CA THR A 156 12.33 -8.22 10.15
C THR A 156 11.03 -7.65 10.70
N GLU A 157 10.77 -6.38 10.43
CA GLU A 157 9.70 -5.61 11.07
C GLU A 157 8.95 -4.71 10.08
N SER A 158 9.04 -5.03 8.78
CA SER A 158 8.40 -4.23 7.74
C SER A 158 7.82 -5.07 6.62
N ILE A 159 6.75 -4.56 6.02
CA ILE A 159 6.27 -4.98 4.69
C ILE A 159 6.86 -4.03 3.63
N GLY A 160 7.57 -4.60 2.65
CA GLY A 160 8.10 -3.87 1.50
C GLY A 160 7.16 -3.92 0.31
N ILE A 161 6.73 -2.75 -0.18
CA ILE A 161 5.84 -2.60 -1.36
C ILE A 161 6.63 -1.90 -2.47
N CYS A 162 6.81 -2.57 -3.61
CA CYS A 162 7.58 -2.06 -4.75
C CYS A 162 6.70 -1.67 -5.93
N PHE A 163 6.71 -0.39 -6.30
CA PHE A 163 6.11 0.05 -7.56
C PHE A 163 7.01 -0.36 -8.74
N MET A 164 6.45 -1.06 -9.72
CA MET A 164 7.20 -1.51 -10.90
C MET A 164 7.37 -0.34 -11.89
N GLY A 165 8.59 0.20 -11.93
CA GLY A 165 8.97 1.33 -12.76
C GLY A 165 10.15 2.10 -12.17
N ASP A 166 10.60 3.12 -12.90
CA ASP A 166 11.44 4.20 -12.38
C ASP A 166 10.57 5.45 -12.21
N PHE A 167 10.45 5.91 -10.97
CA PHE A 167 9.64 7.07 -10.59
C PHE A 167 10.49 8.26 -10.15
N THR A 168 11.70 8.36 -10.70
CA THR A 168 12.59 9.51 -10.48
C THR A 168 12.03 10.78 -11.10
N SER A 169 11.52 10.70 -12.34
CA SER A 169 11.01 11.84 -13.12
C SER A 169 9.59 11.64 -13.66
N GLN A 170 8.94 10.53 -13.31
CA GLN A 170 7.53 10.23 -13.63
C GLN A 170 6.80 9.72 -12.39
N LYS A 171 5.49 9.97 -12.29
CA LYS A 171 4.66 9.43 -11.21
C LYS A 171 4.08 8.07 -11.59
N PRO A 172 3.83 7.17 -10.62
CA PRO A 172 2.96 6.02 -10.86
C PRO A 172 1.55 6.47 -11.27
N THR A 173 0.78 5.56 -11.87
CA THR A 173 -0.63 5.86 -12.15
C THR A 173 -1.43 6.03 -10.86
N ALA A 174 -2.51 6.81 -10.92
CA ALA A 174 -3.41 6.99 -9.79
C ALA A 174 -3.98 5.65 -9.27
N SER A 175 -4.23 4.70 -10.17
CA SER A 175 -4.66 3.34 -9.82
C SER A 175 -3.60 2.56 -9.05
N ALA A 176 -2.31 2.68 -9.40
CA ALA A 176 -1.22 2.07 -8.66
C ALA A 176 -1.12 2.65 -7.24
N ILE A 177 -1.20 3.98 -7.12
CA ILE A 177 -1.19 4.67 -5.82
C ILE A 177 -2.37 4.22 -4.96
N ALA A 178 -3.57 4.16 -5.52
CA ALA A 178 -4.76 3.67 -4.83
C ALA A 178 -4.61 2.21 -4.39
N ALA A 179 -4.11 1.33 -5.26
CA ALA A 179 -3.89 -0.08 -4.93
C ALA A 179 -2.91 -0.28 -3.76
N ALA A 180 -1.83 0.49 -3.72
CA ALA A 180 -0.89 0.46 -2.61
C ALA A 180 -1.51 0.92 -1.28
N LYS A 181 -2.31 2.00 -1.31
CA LYS A 181 -3.04 2.49 -0.13
C LYS A 181 -4.06 1.45 0.36
N SER A 182 -4.88 0.90 -0.54
CA SER A 182 -5.82 -0.18 -0.23
C SER A 182 -5.13 -1.43 0.31
N LEU A 183 -3.94 -1.76 -0.19
CA LEU A 183 -3.14 -2.88 0.31
C LEU A 183 -2.71 -2.64 1.77
N ILE A 184 -2.24 -1.44 2.10
CA ILE A 184 -1.83 -1.09 3.46
C ILE A 184 -3.04 -1.16 4.41
N SER A 185 -4.18 -0.58 4.02
CA SER A 185 -5.43 -0.65 4.80
C SER A 185 -5.90 -2.10 5.01
N CYS A 186 -5.84 -2.93 3.98
CA CYS A 186 -6.09 -4.37 4.07
C CYS A 186 -5.12 -5.07 5.03
N GLY A 187 -3.83 -4.75 4.97
CA GLY A 187 -2.85 -5.31 5.91
C GLY A 187 -3.16 -4.93 7.36
N VAL A 188 -3.68 -3.73 7.60
CA VAL A 188 -4.17 -3.30 8.93
C VAL A 188 -5.40 -4.10 9.35
N SER A 189 -6.41 -4.23 8.48
CA SER A 189 -7.64 -4.98 8.81
C SER A 189 -7.38 -6.48 9.06
N LEU A 190 -6.40 -7.06 8.37
CA LEU A 190 -5.97 -8.45 8.55
C LEU A 190 -5.04 -8.67 9.75
N GLY A 191 -4.68 -7.62 10.51
CA GLY A 191 -3.71 -7.72 11.60
C GLY A 191 -2.29 -8.09 11.15
N LYS A 192 -1.94 -7.83 9.88
CA LYS A 192 -0.58 -8.00 9.33
C LYS A 192 0.28 -6.76 9.57
N ILE A 193 -0.33 -5.58 9.52
CA ILE A 193 0.28 -4.27 9.77
C ILE A 193 -0.38 -3.68 11.01
N ARG A 194 0.40 -3.06 11.91
CA ARG A 194 -0.16 -2.40 13.09
C ARG A 194 -1.05 -1.23 12.67
N SER A 195 -2.19 -1.03 13.34
CA SER A 195 -3.02 0.16 13.12
C SER A 195 -2.26 1.46 13.34
N GLY A 196 -1.20 1.47 14.16
CA GLY A 196 -0.26 2.56 14.45
C GLY A 196 1.04 2.56 13.62
N TYR A 197 1.08 1.91 12.45
CA TYR A 197 2.31 1.76 11.66
C TYR A 197 2.97 3.09 11.25
N SER A 198 4.26 3.02 10.93
CA SER A 198 5.05 4.09 10.31
C SER A 198 5.34 3.77 8.83
N LEU A 199 5.16 4.77 7.97
CA LEU A 199 5.42 4.68 6.53
C LEU A 199 6.73 5.39 6.18
N TYR A 200 7.54 4.73 5.35
CA TYR A 200 8.83 5.19 4.88
C TYR A 200 8.96 4.99 3.36
N GLY A 201 9.74 5.84 2.70
CA GLY A 201 10.41 5.48 1.46
C GLY A 201 11.69 4.70 1.77
N HIS A 202 12.18 3.86 0.85
CA HIS A 202 13.43 3.11 1.10
C HIS A 202 14.61 4.03 1.47
N ARG A 203 14.71 5.22 0.86
CA ARG A 203 15.72 6.22 1.19
C ARG A 203 15.65 6.76 2.63
N ASP A 204 14.55 6.59 3.33
CA ASP A 204 14.43 6.99 4.75
C ASP A 204 15.07 5.96 5.69
N VAL A 205 15.29 4.73 5.24
CA VAL A 205 15.79 3.61 6.04
C VAL A 205 17.09 3.02 5.48
N GLY A 206 17.69 3.66 4.48
CA GLY A 206 18.93 3.21 3.84
C GLY A 206 19.48 4.20 2.83
N SER A 207 20.75 4.04 2.46
CA SER A 207 21.43 4.90 1.49
C SER A 207 21.08 4.51 0.04
N THR A 208 20.00 5.07 -0.50
CA THR A 208 19.50 4.79 -1.86
C THR A 208 18.68 5.94 -2.41
N ALA A 209 18.57 6.03 -3.74
CA ALA A 209 17.61 6.93 -4.41
C ALA A 209 16.18 6.35 -4.45
N CYS A 210 15.97 5.09 -4.12
CA CYS A 210 14.65 4.46 -4.08
C CYS A 210 13.74 5.17 -3.04
N PRO A 211 12.46 5.51 -3.33
CA PRO A 211 11.61 5.06 -4.45
C PRO A 211 11.58 6.00 -5.67
N GLY A 212 12.61 6.83 -5.89
CA GLY A 212 12.61 7.88 -6.92
C GLY A 212 11.93 9.16 -6.43
N ASN A 213 12.29 10.31 -7.01
CA ASN A 213 11.89 11.63 -6.48
C ASN A 213 10.38 11.87 -6.52
N LEU A 214 9.72 11.61 -7.66
CA LEU A 214 8.30 11.93 -7.78
C LEU A 214 7.40 10.99 -6.97
N LEU A 215 7.76 9.72 -6.82
CA LEU A 215 7.05 8.82 -5.90
C LEU A 215 7.38 9.15 -4.44
N TYR A 216 8.63 9.51 -4.13
CA TYR A 216 9.00 9.92 -2.77
C TYR A 216 8.25 11.18 -2.33
N ASP A 217 8.08 12.16 -3.21
CA ASP A 217 7.31 13.37 -2.91
C ASP A 217 5.82 13.08 -2.76
N ASP A 218 5.29 12.09 -3.48
CA ASP A 218 3.89 11.65 -3.31
C ASP A 218 3.66 11.00 -1.94
N ILE A 219 4.52 10.07 -1.51
CA ILE A 219 4.33 9.35 -0.24
C ILE A 219 4.44 10.25 1.00
N LYS A 220 5.11 11.40 0.91
CA LYS A 220 5.13 12.41 1.99
C LYS A 220 3.74 12.92 2.35
N SER A 221 2.80 12.88 1.40
CA SER A 221 1.41 13.28 1.61
C SER A 221 0.54 12.15 2.18
N TRP A 222 1.05 10.92 2.27
CA TRP A 222 0.27 9.78 2.74
C TRP A 222 0.16 9.80 4.26
N GLY A 223 -0.95 9.27 4.78
CA GLY A 223 -1.11 9.04 6.20
C GLY A 223 0.02 8.18 6.76
N ARG A 224 0.51 8.56 7.95
CA ARG A 224 1.58 7.85 8.69
C ARG A 224 2.97 7.92 8.09
N TYR A 225 3.19 8.77 7.08
CA TYR A 225 4.54 9.09 6.65
C TYR A 225 5.32 9.74 7.81
N VAL A 226 6.47 9.15 8.14
CA VAL A 226 7.37 9.68 9.18
C VAL A 226 8.63 10.30 8.56
N GLY A 227 9.02 9.83 7.36
CA GLY A 227 10.28 10.19 6.72
C GLY A 227 11.51 9.69 7.48
N ALA A 228 12.69 10.12 7.05
CA ALA A 228 13.91 9.94 7.82
C ALA A 228 13.79 10.75 9.12
N ALA A 229 13.24 10.16 10.18
CA ALA A 229 13.38 10.71 11.51
C ALA A 229 14.88 10.86 11.78
N ALA A 230 15.32 12.05 12.17
CA ALA A 230 16.66 12.27 12.67
C ALA A 230 16.94 11.19 13.71
N HIS A 231 17.74 10.19 13.34
CA HIS A 231 18.32 9.28 14.30
C HIS A 231 19.20 10.19 15.16
N HIS A 232 18.65 10.69 16.27
CA HIS A 232 19.47 11.10 17.39
C HIS A 232 20.31 9.88 17.71
N HIS A 233 21.56 9.93 17.23
CA HIS A 233 22.63 9.11 17.70
C HIS A 233 22.72 9.32 19.21
N HIS A 234 22.03 8.49 19.98
CA HIS A 234 22.48 8.20 21.33
C HIS A 234 23.74 7.35 21.19
N HIS A 235 24.86 8.05 21.01
CA HIS A 235 26.15 7.53 21.40
C HIS A 235 26.12 7.37 22.93
N HIS A 236 26.17 6.13 23.39
CA HIS A 236 26.66 5.76 24.72
C HIS A 236 27.97 5.00 24.53
#